data_AF-A0A0F9F870-F1
#
_entry.id   AF-A0A0F9F870-F1
#
_cell.length_a   1.000
_cell.length_b   1.000
_cell.length_c   1.000
_cell.angle_alpha   90.00
_cell.angle_beta   90.00
_cell.angle_gamma   90.00
#
_symmetry.space_group_name_H-M   'P 1'
#
loop_
_entity.id
_entity.type
_entity.pdbx_description
1 polymer ?
#
loop_
_entity_poly.entity_id
_entity_poly.type
_entity_poly.pdbx_seq_one_letter_code
_entity_poly.pdbx_strand_id
1 'polypeptide(L)'
;MLLFRDIDFLLGSIISVIFALKKRKPDQSPLKIGIMVGIIGGFLSTIAPTIYICTVYQMSIDYYFIYIAVLSLTGLVIGSIIGLLIGYYYKKKDAKAKYSLDDEFYKGFIVK
;
A
#
# COMPACT_ATOMS: atom_id res chain seq x y z
N MET A 1 -16.10 -17.83 -2.23
CA MET A 1 -14.86 -17.61 -3.02
C MET A 1 -14.53 -16.12 -3.16
N LEU A 2 -15.51 -15.24 -3.46
CA LEU A 2 -15.30 -13.78 -3.56
C LEU A 2 -14.69 -13.11 -2.31
N LEU A 3 -15.16 -13.46 -1.11
CA LEU A 3 -14.70 -12.83 0.15
C LEU A 3 -13.21 -13.07 0.49
N PHE A 4 -12.67 -14.26 0.22
CA PHE A 4 -11.25 -14.55 0.52
C PHE A 4 -10.30 -13.81 -0.42
N ARG A 5 -10.69 -13.65 -1.68
CA ARG A 5 -9.90 -12.93 -2.69
C ARG A 5 -9.71 -11.45 -2.33
N ASP A 6 -10.76 -10.80 -1.80
CA ASP A 6 -10.69 -9.39 -1.46
C ASP A 6 -9.82 -9.15 -0.21
N ILE A 7 -9.69 -10.16 0.67
CA ILE A 7 -8.75 -10.17 1.79
C ILE A 7 -7.30 -10.24 1.29
N ASP A 8 -7.01 -11.03 0.25
CA ASP A 8 -5.66 -11.10 -0.34
C ASP A 8 -5.22 -9.74 -0.89
N PHE A 9 -6.13 -9.03 -1.58
CA PHE A 9 -5.86 -7.66 -2.05
C PHE A 9 -5.61 -6.68 -0.91
N LEU A 10 -6.40 -6.79 0.15
CA LEU A 10 -6.26 -5.94 1.32
C LEU A 10 -4.92 -6.18 2.03
N LEU A 11 -4.57 -7.44 2.29
CA LEU A 11 -3.33 -7.81 2.96
C LEU A 11 -2.10 -7.44 2.14
N GLY A 12 -2.08 -7.75 0.83
CA GLY A 12 -0.98 -7.37 -0.06
C GLY A 12 -0.75 -5.86 -0.10
N SER A 13 -1.83 -5.08 -0.17
CA SER A 13 -1.77 -3.62 -0.14
C SER A 13 -1.31 -3.07 1.23
N ILE A 14 -1.77 -3.64 2.34
CA ILE A 14 -1.35 -3.20 3.69
C ILE A 14 0.14 -3.49 3.90
N ILE A 15 0.59 -4.71 3.62
CA ILE A 15 1.98 -5.13 3.86
C ILE A 15 2.94 -4.28 3.02
N SER A 16 2.64 -4.09 1.74
CA SER A 16 3.47 -3.27 0.84
C SER A 16 3.59 -1.82 1.32
N VAL A 17 2.47 -1.19 1.67
CA VAL A 17 2.45 0.20 2.15
C VAL A 17 3.17 0.35 3.49
N ILE A 18 2.96 -0.56 4.44
CA ILE A 18 3.66 -0.53 5.75
C ILE A 18 5.16 -0.66 5.55
N PHE A 19 5.59 -1.62 4.74
CA PHE A 19 7.01 -1.87 4.51
C PHE A 19 7.69 -0.67 3.85
N ALA A 20 7.06 -0.08 2.84
CA ALA A 20 7.60 1.11 2.17
C ALA A 20 7.64 2.32 3.10
N LEU A 21 6.60 2.56 3.91
CA LEU A 21 6.58 3.67 4.85
C LEU A 21 7.56 3.48 6.01
N LYS A 22 7.90 2.24 6.38
CA LYS A 22 8.94 1.95 7.39
C LYS A 22 10.36 2.14 6.85
N LYS A 23 10.57 1.93 5.55
CA LYS A 23 11.87 2.11 4.88
C LYS A 23 12.03 3.44 4.13
N ARG A 24 11.04 4.34 4.21
CA ARG A 24 11.11 5.63 3.52
C ARG A 24 12.25 6.48 4.05
N LYS A 25 12.78 7.36 3.20
CA LYS A 25 13.68 8.43 3.65
C LYS A 25 12.86 9.56 4.33
N PRO A 26 13.43 10.29 5.30
CA PRO A 26 12.71 11.30 6.09
C PRO A 26 12.26 12.53 5.30
N ASP A 27 12.87 12.79 4.15
CA ASP A 27 12.51 13.86 3.20
C ASP A 27 11.30 13.53 2.32
N GLN A 28 10.94 12.24 2.22
CA GLN A 28 9.87 11.80 1.34
C GLN A 28 8.50 11.91 1.99
N SER A 29 7.53 12.46 1.26
CA SER A 29 6.16 12.61 1.75
C SER A 29 5.52 11.23 2.02
N PRO A 30 5.09 10.94 3.27
CA PRO A 30 4.44 9.68 3.62
C PRO A 30 3.18 9.41 2.79
N LEU A 31 2.44 10.47 2.47
CA LEU A 31 1.20 10.37 1.71
C LEU A 31 1.46 9.98 0.25
N LYS A 32 2.44 10.60 -0.40
CA LYS A 32 2.79 10.28 -1.80
C LYS A 32 3.31 8.85 -1.93
N ILE A 33 4.18 8.43 -1.01
CA ILE A 33 4.69 7.05 -0.99
C ILE A 33 3.55 6.07 -0.70
N GLY A 34 2.71 6.36 0.28
CA GLY A 34 1.58 5.49 0.64
C GLY A 34 0.66 5.22 -0.54
N ILE A 35 0.26 6.27 -1.27
CA ILE A 35 -0.60 6.13 -2.46
C ILE A 35 0.11 5.37 -3.57
N MET A 36 1.35 5.74 -3.91
CA MET A 36 2.09 5.10 -4.99
C MET A 36 2.31 3.60 -4.73
N VAL A 37 2.74 3.26 -3.52
CA VAL A 37 2.98 1.87 -3.14
C VAL A 37 1.67 1.11 -2.96
N GLY A 38 0.61 1.75 -2.47
CA GLY A 38 -0.72 1.14 -2.39
C GLY A 38 -1.25 0.76 -3.76
N ILE A 39 -1.09 1.62 -4.77
CA ILE A 39 -1.46 1.33 -6.17
C ILE A 39 -0.66 0.14 -6.71
N ILE A 40 0.67 0.18 -6.56
CA ILE A 40 1.55 -0.89 -7.08
C ILE A 40 1.28 -2.21 -6.37
N GLY A 41 1.17 -2.18 -5.03
CA GLY A 41 0.85 -3.35 -4.22
C GLY A 41 -0.52 -3.93 -4.54
N GLY A 42 -1.53 -3.06 -4.70
CA GLY A 42 -2.88 -3.45 -5.10
C GLY A 42 -2.90 -4.12 -6.47
N PHE A 43 -2.17 -3.58 -7.45
CA PHE A 43 -2.02 -4.19 -8.77
C PHE A 43 -1.29 -5.54 -8.70
N LEU A 44 -0.13 -5.63 -8.05
CA LEU A 44 0.65 -6.87 -7.95
C LEU A 44 -0.12 -7.99 -7.23
N SER A 45 -0.98 -7.62 -6.26
CA SER A 45 -1.83 -8.57 -5.54
C SER A 45 -2.83 -9.30 -6.45
N THR A 46 -3.07 -8.81 -7.67
CA THR A 46 -4.01 -9.41 -8.65
C THR A 46 -3.44 -10.62 -9.37
N ILE A 47 -2.12 -10.77 -9.40
CA ILE A 47 -1.45 -11.83 -10.13
C ILE A 47 -1.79 -13.20 -9.52
N ALA A 48 -1.66 -13.34 -8.19
CA ALA A 48 -1.86 -14.63 -7.53
C ALA A 48 -3.31 -15.16 -7.66
N PRO A 49 -4.37 -14.35 -7.40
CA PRO A 49 -5.74 -14.78 -7.64
C PRO A 49 -6.05 -15.08 -9.11
N THR A 50 -5.47 -14.33 -10.04
CA THR A 50 -5.63 -14.59 -11.48
C THR A 50 -5.07 -15.96 -11.85
N ILE A 51 -3.84 -16.27 -11.41
CA ILE A 51 -3.20 -17.58 -11.63
C ILE A 51 -4.04 -18.69 -11.00
N TYR A 52 -4.53 -18.49 -9.78
CA TYR A 52 -5.34 -19.49 -9.08
C TYR A 52 -6.64 -19.80 -9.83
N ILE A 53 -7.38 -18.77 -10.27
CA ILE A 53 -8.62 -18.96 -11.04
C ILE A 53 -8.33 -19.68 -12.35
N CYS A 54 -7.33 -19.22 -13.11
CA CYS A 54 -7.05 -19.81 -14.43
C CYS A 54 -6.58 -21.27 -14.32
N THR A 55 -5.80 -21.61 -13.30
CA THR A 55 -5.31 -22.99 -13.10
C THR A 55 -6.39 -23.93 -12.59
N VAL A 56 -7.19 -23.53 -11.60
CA VAL A 56 -8.27 -24.37 -11.04
C VAL A 56 -9.35 -24.68 -12.06
N TYR A 57 -9.70 -23.72 -12.91
CA TYR A 57 -10.73 -23.88 -13.94
C TYR A 57 -10.18 -24.29 -15.31
N GLN A 58 -8.88 -24.58 -15.42
CA GLN A 58 -8.21 -25.00 -16.66
C GLN A 58 -8.50 -24.07 -17.85
N MET A 59 -8.48 -22.76 -17.61
CA MET A 59 -8.84 -21.76 -18.62
C MET A 59 -7.69 -21.48 -19.60
N SER A 60 -8.02 -21.03 -20.81
CA SER A 60 -7.01 -20.60 -21.80
C SER A 60 -6.30 -19.32 -21.35
N ILE A 61 -5.16 -19.04 -22.00
CA ILE A 61 -4.36 -17.84 -21.72
C ILE A 61 -5.14 -16.54 -21.97
N ASP A 62 -6.13 -16.54 -22.87
CA ASP A 62 -6.94 -15.35 -23.14
C ASP A 62 -7.75 -14.92 -21.90
N TYR A 63 -8.29 -15.91 -21.17
CA TYR A 63 -8.99 -15.66 -19.92
C TYR A 63 -8.07 -15.10 -18.84
N TYR A 64 -6.79 -15.45 -18.83
CA TYR A 64 -5.82 -14.84 -17.91
C TYR A 64 -5.76 -13.32 -18.09
N PHE A 65 -5.69 -12.84 -19.33
CA PHE A 65 -5.65 -11.40 -19.62
C PHE A 65 -6.98 -10.70 -19.28
N ILE A 66 -8.11 -11.38 -19.45
CA ILE A 66 -9.42 -10.82 -19.06
C ILE A 66 -9.50 -10.71 -17.53
N TYR A 67 -9.18 -11.77 -16.81
CA TYR A 67 -9.26 -11.78 -15.34
C TYR A 67 -8.26 -10.82 -14.71
N ILE A 68 -7.02 -10.73 -15.22
CA ILE A 68 -6.06 -9.76 -14.69
C ILE A 68 -6.57 -8.34 -14.91
N ALA A 69 -7.13 -8.01 -16.08
CA ALA A 69 -7.67 -6.67 -16.35
C ALA A 69 -8.83 -6.30 -15.41
N VAL A 70 -9.78 -7.22 -15.21
CA VAL A 70 -10.93 -7.01 -14.32
C VAL A 70 -10.49 -6.91 -12.87
N LEU A 71 -9.64 -7.81 -12.40
CA LEU A 71 -9.15 -7.81 -11.02
C LEU A 71 -8.22 -6.63 -10.73
N SER A 72 -7.48 -6.14 -11.73
CA SER A 72 -6.65 -4.93 -11.63
C SER A 72 -7.48 -3.73 -11.20
N LEU A 73 -8.68 -3.55 -11.74
CA LEU A 73 -9.55 -2.44 -11.34
C LEU A 73 -9.88 -2.50 -9.83
N THR A 74 -10.24 -3.68 -9.32
CA THR A 74 -10.51 -3.86 -7.89
C THR A 74 -9.25 -3.68 -7.04
N GLY A 75 -8.12 -4.25 -7.46
CA GLY A 75 -6.85 -4.13 -6.75
C GLY A 75 -6.36 -2.68 -6.69
N LEU A 76 -6.51 -1.92 -7.76
CA LEU A 76 -6.15 -0.50 -7.82
C LEU A 76 -7.02 0.34 -6.89
N VAL A 77 -8.33 0.11 -6.84
CA VAL A 77 -9.23 0.84 -5.95
C VAL A 77 -8.90 0.55 -4.49
N ILE A 78 -8.82 -0.72 -4.11
CA ILE A 78 -8.49 -1.15 -2.74
C ILE A 78 -7.10 -0.64 -2.32
N GLY A 79 -6.12 -0.82 -3.19
CA GLY A 79 -4.74 -0.38 -2.98
C GLY A 79 -4.62 1.14 -2.80
N SER A 80 -5.37 1.92 -3.60
CA SER A 80 -5.41 3.38 -3.47
C SER A 80 -6.01 3.82 -2.13
N ILE A 81 -7.12 3.21 -1.72
CA ILE A 81 -7.78 3.52 -0.44
C ILE A 81 -6.84 3.20 0.73
N ILE A 82 -6.22 2.02 0.73
CA ILE A 82 -5.29 1.60 1.79
C ILE A 82 -4.05 2.49 1.81
N GLY A 83 -3.48 2.78 0.65
CA GLY A 83 -2.34 3.67 0.49
C GLY A 83 -2.61 5.07 1.03
N LEU A 84 -3.81 5.61 0.78
CA LEU A 84 -4.25 6.90 1.29
C LEU A 84 -4.43 6.86 2.81
N LEU A 85 -5.14 5.87 3.34
CA LEU A 85 -5.41 5.74 4.78
C LEU A 85 -4.11 5.62 5.59
N ILE A 86 -3.23 4.68 5.22
CA ILE A 86 -1.97 4.45 5.93
C ILE A 86 -1.00 5.62 5.69
N GLY A 87 -0.91 6.13 4.46
CA GLY A 87 -0.08 7.29 4.14
C GLY A 87 -0.48 8.54 4.95
N TYR A 88 -1.78 8.77 5.13
CA TYR A 88 -2.30 9.85 5.96
C TYR A 88 -2.01 9.65 7.45
N TYR A 89 -2.17 8.41 7.94
CA TYR A 89 -1.80 8.06 9.32
C TYR A 89 -0.33 8.39 9.62
N TYR A 90 0.60 7.97 8.74
CA TYR A 90 2.02 8.28 8.92
C TYR A 90 2.33 9.77 8.76
N LYS A 91 1.63 10.49 7.88
CA LYS A 91 1.78 11.96 7.77
C LYS A 91 1.43 12.65 9.10
N LYS A 92 0.34 12.23 9.77
CA LYS A 92 -0.02 12.76 11.09
C LYS A 92 0.98 12.37 12.18
N LYS A 93 1.49 11.14 12.14
CA LYS A 93 2.50 10.65 13.09
C LYS A 93 3.79 11.46 12.99
N ASP A 94 4.28 11.70 11.77
CA ASP A 94 5.50 12.47 11.53
C ASP A 94 5.34 13.94 11.91
N ALA A 95 4.18 14.54 11.62
CA ALA A 95 3.89 15.91 12.03
C ALA A 95 4.02 16.05 13.55
N LYS A 96 3.39 15.15 14.32
CA LYS A 96 3.48 15.14 15.80
C LYS A 96 4.92 14.95 16.28
N ALA A 97 5.69 14.05 15.67
CA ALA A 97 7.09 13.84 16.02
C ALA A 97 7.98 15.06 15.72
N LYS A 98 7.70 15.79 14.64
CA LYS A 98 8.41 17.02 14.30
C LYS A 98 8.09 18.14 15.28
N TYR A 99 6.82 18.32 15.66
CA TYR A 99 6.43 19.30 16.68
C TYR A 99 7.10 19.02 18.03
N SER A 100 7.21 17.75 18.47
CA SER A 100 7.90 17.41 19.72
C SER A 100 9.43 17.62 19.68
N LEU A 101 10.04 17.61 18.50
CA LEU A 101 11.47 17.91 18.33
C LEU A 101 11.76 19.42 18.29
N ASP A 102 10.78 20.22 17.85
CA ASP A 102 10.86 21.69 17.82
C ASP A 102 10.48 22.34 19.16
N ASP A 103 9.96 21.57 20.12
CA ASP A 103 9.77 22.02 21.51
C ASP A 103 11.09 22.53 22.06
N GLU A 104 11.09 23.78 22.55
CA GLU A 104 12.25 24.56 23.00
C GLU A 104 13.17 23.81 23.98
N PHE A 105 12.66 22.78 24.66
CA PHE A 105 13.41 21.87 25.51
C PHE A 105 14.59 21.18 24.79
N TYR A 106 14.41 20.75 23.53
CA TYR A 106 15.45 20.04 22.78
C TYR A 106 16.46 20.96 22.09
N LYS A 107 16.10 22.23 21.83
CA LYS A 107 17.04 23.23 21.31
C LYS A 107 18.18 23.52 22.28
N GLY A 108 17.95 23.34 23.59
CA GLY A 108 18.99 23.46 24.62
C GLY A 108 20.05 22.34 24.61
N PHE A 109 19.76 21.19 24.00
CA PHE A 109 20.68 20.03 23.97
C PHE A 109 21.44 19.89 22.65
N ILE A 110 21.03 20.59 21.58
CA ILE A 110 21.67 20.53 20.25
C ILE A 110 22.79 21.58 20.10
N VAL A 111 22.90 22.54 21.03
CA VAL A 111 24.04 23.47 21.06
C VAL A 111 25.16 22.90 21.93
N LYS A 112 26.07 22.16 21.30
CA LYS A 112 27.50 22.19 21.62
C LYS A 112 28.34 21.73 20.45
#